data_AF-A0A969YI61-F1
#
_entry.id   AF-A0A969YI61-F1
#
_cell.length_a   1.000
_cell.length_b   1.000
_cell.length_c   1.000
_cell.angle_alpha   90.00
_cell.angle_beta   90.00
_cell.angle_gamma   90.00
#
_symmetry.space_group_name_H-M   'P 1'
#
loop_
_entity.id
_entity.type
_entity.pdbx_description
1 polymer ?
#
loop_
_entity_poly.entity_id
_entity_poly.type
_entity_poly.pdbx_seq_one_letter_code
_entity_poly.pdbx_strand_id
1 'polypeptide(L)'
;MRILKGLMFIMLALVVLALGIFAYFFATAKVTVERYDAQGVPASAYPEQFAQIQQQVAQQTFEGTLFQTRVSGSADAYAFITFTLEVNNQCLVPIDMVEVQVVPDPSDVLQLGDREVHSLGVKTKGYINATILTAKDSHSIRELILTYYVWGVSFSLRRTFGA
;
A
#
# COMPACT_ATOMS: atom_id res chain seq x y z
N MET A 1 -10.38 51.54 21.20
CA MET A 1 -11.53 50.68 20.78
C MET A 1 -11.60 50.41 19.27
N ARG A 2 -11.37 51.39 18.37
CA ARG A 2 -11.36 51.17 16.90
C ARG A 2 -10.25 50.23 16.40
N ILE A 3 -9.03 50.38 16.93
CA ILE A 3 -7.86 49.55 16.56
C ILE A 3 -8.08 48.08 16.97
N LEU A 4 -8.62 47.84 18.16
CA LEU A 4 -8.93 46.48 18.64
C LEU A 4 -9.98 45.77 17.77
N LYS A 5 -11.01 46.51 17.31
CA LYS A 5 -12.01 45.97 16.37
C LYS A 5 -11.37 45.61 15.02
N GLY A 6 -10.48 46.46 14.49
CA GLY A 6 -9.74 46.17 13.26
C GLY A 6 -8.88 44.90 13.39
N LEU A 7 -8.12 44.78 14.48
CA LEU A 7 -7.34 43.57 14.81
C LEU A 7 -8.21 42.31 14.91
N MET A 8 -9.39 42.42 15.53
CA MET A 8 -10.33 41.30 15.64
C MET A 8 -10.81 40.81 14.27
N PHE A 9 -11.15 41.72 13.35
CA PHE A 9 -11.55 41.35 11.99
C PHE A 9 -10.40 40.71 11.20
N ILE A 10 -9.18 41.22 11.34
CA ILE A 10 -8.00 40.64 10.70
C ILE A 10 -7.75 39.22 11.24
N MET A 11 -7.79 39.04 12.56
CA MET A 11 -7.62 37.71 13.16
C MET A 11 -8.72 36.74 12.71
N LEU A 12 -9.98 37.20 12.69
CA LEU A 12 -11.09 36.38 12.18
C LEU A 12 -10.87 35.99 10.71
N ALA A 13 -10.46 36.93 9.87
CA ALA A 13 -10.17 36.65 8.46
C ALA A 13 -9.01 35.64 8.30
N LEU A 14 -7.96 35.74 9.11
CA LEU A 14 -6.85 34.79 9.11
C LEU A 14 -7.28 33.39 9.55
N VAL A 15 -8.14 33.29 10.57
CA VAL A 15 -8.70 32.00 11.01
C VAL A 15 -9.56 31.37 9.90
N VAL A 16 -10.44 32.15 9.28
CA VAL A 16 -11.28 31.66 8.17
C VAL A 16 -10.42 31.22 6.98
N LEU A 17 -9.37 31.99 6.65
CA LEU A 17 -8.43 31.63 5.59
C LEU A 17 -7.68 30.33 5.93
N ALA A 18 -7.18 30.19 7.16
CA ALA A 18 -6.50 28.98 7.59
C ALA A 18 -7.43 27.76 7.50
N LEU A 19 -8.67 27.86 7.99
CA LEU A 19 -9.68 26.80 7.88
C LEU A 19 -9.98 26.44 6.43
N GLY A 20 -10.12 27.45 5.55
CA GLY A 20 -10.34 27.24 4.12
C GLY A 20 -9.18 26.50 3.45
N ILE A 21 -7.95 26.87 3.81
CA ILE A 21 -6.74 26.19 3.36
C ILE A 21 -6.77 24.72 3.81
N PHE A 22 -6.94 24.45 5.11
CA PHE A 22 -7.01 23.08 5.64
C PHE A 22 -8.10 22.24 4.96
N ALA A 23 -9.30 22.79 4.78
CA ALA A 23 -10.39 22.10 4.10
C ALA A 23 -10.06 21.78 2.64
N TYR A 24 -9.47 22.73 1.91
CA TYR A 24 -9.04 22.53 0.53
C TYR A 24 -7.94 21.46 0.43
N PHE A 25 -6.97 21.49 1.34
CA PHE A 25 -5.90 20.48 1.42
C PHE A 25 -6.48 19.08 1.64
N PHE A 26 -7.41 18.93 2.59
CA PHE A 26 -8.05 17.65 2.84
C PHE A 26 -8.85 17.15 1.64
N ALA A 27 -9.60 18.04 0.96
CA ALA A 27 -10.35 17.71 -0.23
C ALA A 27 -9.47 17.33 -1.45
N THR A 28 -8.20 17.73 -1.43
CA THR A 28 -7.23 17.49 -2.52
C THR A 28 -6.14 16.50 -2.14
N ALA A 29 -6.22 15.88 -0.96
CA ALA A 29 -5.33 14.82 -0.53
C ALA A 29 -5.58 13.55 -1.36
N LYS A 30 -4.87 13.43 -2.49
CA LYS A 30 -5.09 12.38 -3.48
C LYS A 30 -3.79 11.71 -3.86
N VAL A 31 -3.80 10.39 -3.69
CA VAL A 31 -2.84 9.48 -4.30
C VAL A 31 -3.51 8.76 -5.44
N THR A 32 -2.80 8.65 -6.56
CA THR A 32 -3.25 7.89 -7.73
C THR A 32 -2.27 6.77 -8.05
N VAL A 33 -2.78 5.64 -8.51
CA VAL A 33 -1.98 4.61 -9.17
C VAL A 33 -1.96 4.95 -10.66
N GLU A 34 -0.77 5.25 -11.18
CA GLU A 34 -0.56 5.64 -12.58
C GLU A 34 -0.29 4.43 -13.48
N ARG A 35 0.50 3.48 -12.95
CA ARG A 35 0.87 2.25 -13.65
C ARG A 35 0.83 1.06 -12.70
N TYR A 36 0.57 -0.10 -13.25
CA TYR A 36 0.59 -1.38 -12.57
C TYR A 36 1.31 -2.41 -13.43
N ASP A 37 2.04 -3.29 -12.78
CA ASP A 37 2.61 -4.50 -13.38
C ASP A 37 2.48 -5.68 -12.42
N ALA A 38 2.40 -6.90 -12.97
CA ALA A 38 2.32 -8.13 -12.20
C ALA A 38 3.20 -9.21 -12.82
N GLN A 39 4.16 -9.69 -12.04
CA GLN A 39 5.09 -10.71 -12.49
C GLN A 39 4.97 -11.96 -11.64
N GLY A 40 4.66 -13.08 -12.29
CA GLY A 40 4.69 -14.41 -11.68
C GLY A 40 6.02 -15.12 -11.91
N VAL A 41 6.62 -15.66 -10.85
CA VAL A 41 7.82 -16.51 -10.92
C VAL A 41 7.55 -17.81 -10.16
N PRO A 42 7.85 -18.99 -10.73
CA PRO A 42 7.72 -20.26 -10.01
C PRO A 42 8.49 -20.25 -8.69
N ALA A 43 7.90 -20.74 -7.61
CA ALA A 43 8.58 -20.77 -6.32
C ALA A 43 9.78 -21.73 -6.33
N SER A 44 9.81 -22.70 -7.25
CA SER A 44 10.96 -23.58 -7.49
C SER A 44 12.20 -22.86 -8.01
N ALA A 45 12.07 -21.62 -8.51
CA ALA A 45 13.22 -20.76 -8.81
C ALA A 45 13.91 -20.22 -7.54
N TYR A 46 13.22 -20.22 -6.40
CA TYR A 46 13.70 -19.74 -5.10
C TYR A 46 13.46 -20.77 -3.99
N PRO A 47 14.07 -21.97 -4.08
CA PRO A 47 13.77 -23.09 -3.20
C PRO A 47 14.11 -22.80 -1.74
N GLU A 48 15.20 -22.06 -1.47
CA GLU A 48 15.62 -21.69 -0.12
C GLU A 48 14.62 -20.72 0.54
N GLN A 49 14.17 -19.70 -0.20
CA GLN A 49 13.16 -18.75 0.29
C GLN A 49 11.85 -19.47 0.60
N PHE A 50 11.41 -20.36 -0.29
CA PHE A 50 10.19 -21.14 -0.06
C PHE A 50 10.32 -22.04 1.18
N ALA A 51 11.44 -22.74 1.35
CA ALA A 51 11.69 -23.58 2.53
C ALA A 51 11.70 -22.76 3.83
N GLN A 52 12.32 -21.57 3.80
CA GLN A 52 12.32 -20.64 4.94
C GLN A 52 10.90 -20.19 5.30
N ILE A 53 10.09 -19.82 4.30
CA ILE A 53 8.69 -19.44 4.52
C ILE A 53 7.91 -20.61 5.13
N GLN A 54 8.04 -21.83 4.59
CA GLN A 54 7.39 -23.01 5.17
C GLN A 54 7.76 -23.22 6.65
N GLN A 55 9.05 -23.07 6.98
CA GLN A 55 9.52 -23.19 8.35
C GLN A 55 8.96 -22.09 9.25
N GLN A 56 8.97 -20.83 8.80
CA GLN A 56 8.42 -19.70 9.56
C GLN A 56 6.92 -19.86 9.83
N VAL A 57 6.16 -20.33 8.84
CA VAL A 57 4.72 -20.61 9.02
C VAL A 57 4.51 -21.75 10.02
N ALA A 58 5.27 -22.83 9.91
CA ALA A 58 5.19 -23.96 10.84
C ALA A 58 5.55 -23.57 12.29
N GLN A 59 6.49 -22.63 12.46
CA GLN A 59 6.94 -22.12 13.76
C GLN A 59 6.13 -20.92 14.26
N GLN A 60 5.13 -20.45 13.51
CA GLN A 60 4.34 -19.24 13.82
C GLN A 60 5.19 -17.96 13.97
N THR A 61 6.30 -17.88 13.22
CA THR A 61 7.22 -16.72 13.19
C THR A 61 7.19 -15.98 11.86
N PHE A 62 6.25 -16.33 10.97
CA PHE A 62 6.12 -15.69 9.67
C PHE A 62 5.71 -14.22 9.80
N GLU A 63 6.44 -13.35 9.11
CA GLU A 63 6.16 -11.92 9.01
C GLU A 63 5.48 -11.62 7.68
N GLY A 64 4.21 -11.26 7.75
CA GLY A 64 3.36 -11.01 6.61
C GLY A 64 1.91 -11.34 6.93
N THR A 65 1.09 -11.54 5.90
CA THR A 65 -0.31 -11.92 6.07
C THR A 65 -0.52 -13.35 5.59
N LEU A 66 -0.97 -14.22 6.50
CA LEU A 66 -1.39 -15.57 6.14
C LEU A 66 -2.85 -15.56 5.70
N PHE A 67 -3.12 -16.08 4.50
CA PHE A 67 -4.47 -16.30 3.99
C PHE A 67 -4.92 -17.73 4.24
N GLN A 68 -3.98 -18.68 4.24
CA GLN A 68 -4.18 -20.07 4.60
C GLN A 68 -3.37 -20.45 5.85
N THR A 69 -3.82 -21.48 6.55
CA THR A 69 -3.22 -21.92 7.82
C THR A 69 -1.91 -22.67 7.68
N ARG A 70 -1.56 -23.11 6.46
CA ARG A 70 -0.33 -23.87 6.19
C ARG A 70 0.14 -23.68 4.75
N VAL A 71 1.45 -23.81 4.57
CA VAL A 71 2.08 -24.03 3.25
C VAL A 71 2.48 -25.51 3.19
N SER A 72 2.06 -26.26 2.16
CA SER A 72 2.27 -27.72 2.10
C SER A 72 2.73 -28.20 0.74
N GLY A 73 3.54 -29.26 0.69
CA GLY A 73 4.08 -29.78 -0.58
C GLY A 73 5.41 -29.12 -0.95
N SER A 74 5.80 -29.26 -2.22
CA SER A 74 7.06 -28.69 -2.75
C SER A 74 6.83 -27.32 -3.39
N ALA A 75 7.93 -26.59 -3.60
CA ALA A 75 7.92 -25.31 -4.29
C ALA A 75 7.36 -25.39 -5.73
N ASP A 76 7.37 -26.57 -6.35
CA ASP A 76 6.86 -26.78 -7.71
C ASP A 76 5.35 -26.59 -7.86
N ALA A 77 4.62 -26.64 -6.74
CA ALA A 77 3.17 -26.42 -6.71
C ALA A 77 2.79 -24.93 -6.60
N TYR A 78 3.77 -24.04 -6.41
CA TYR A 78 3.54 -22.64 -6.09
C TYR A 78 4.26 -21.68 -7.02
N ALA A 79 3.76 -20.44 -7.06
CA ALA A 79 4.40 -19.30 -7.68
C ALA A 79 4.36 -18.10 -6.74
N PHE A 80 5.39 -17.26 -6.83
CA PHE A 80 5.37 -15.92 -6.28
C PHE A 80 4.81 -14.97 -7.33
N ILE A 81 3.80 -14.17 -6.97
CA ILE A 81 3.33 -13.08 -7.83
C ILE A 81 3.66 -11.76 -7.14
N THR A 82 4.47 -10.94 -7.79
CA THR A 82 4.82 -9.60 -7.34
C THR A 82 4.04 -8.56 -8.13
N PHE A 83 3.29 -7.74 -7.41
CA PHE A 83 2.56 -6.59 -7.90
C PHE A 83 3.40 -5.34 -7.69
N THR A 84 3.63 -4.56 -8.74
CA THR A 84 4.34 -3.28 -8.67
C THR A 84 3.41 -2.16 -9.08
N LEU A 85 3.17 -1.23 -8.15
CA LEU A 85 2.34 -0.06 -8.34
C LEU A 85 3.22 1.19 -8.48
N GLU A 86 3.10 1.91 -9.60
CA GLU A 86 3.62 3.27 -9.70
C GLU A 86 2.59 4.22 -9.09
N VAL A 87 2.92 4.77 -7.93
CA VAL A 87 2.06 5.60 -7.13
C VAL A 87 2.49 7.06 -7.25
N ASN A 88 1.54 7.96 -7.45
CA ASN A 88 1.78 9.39 -7.62
C ASN A 88 1.14 10.18 -6.48
N ASN A 89 1.97 10.92 -5.74
CA ASN A 89 1.50 11.88 -4.75
C ASN A 89 1.09 13.18 -5.44
N GLN A 90 -0.22 13.40 -5.59
CA GLN A 90 -0.73 14.65 -6.16
C GLN A 90 -0.95 15.75 -5.11
N CYS A 91 -0.60 15.50 -3.85
CA CYS A 91 -0.74 16.46 -2.76
C CYS A 91 0.36 17.53 -2.79
N LEU A 92 0.14 18.60 -2.02
CA LEU A 92 1.13 19.65 -1.74
C LEU A 92 1.90 19.38 -0.45
N VAL A 93 1.77 18.17 0.10
CA VAL A 93 2.41 17.70 1.34
C VAL A 93 2.97 16.29 1.10
N PRO A 94 4.01 15.87 1.83
CA PRO A 94 4.48 14.50 1.77
C PRO A 94 3.40 13.54 2.25
N ILE A 95 3.52 12.30 1.78
CA ILE A 95 2.68 11.19 2.18
C ILE A 95 3.56 10.14 2.81
N ASP A 96 3.11 9.64 3.94
CA ASP A 96 3.86 8.67 4.73
C ASP A 96 3.13 7.33 4.79
N MET A 97 3.91 6.29 5.08
CA MET A 97 3.42 4.93 5.30
C MET A 97 2.50 4.45 4.18
N VAL A 98 3.02 4.50 2.95
CA VAL A 98 2.33 3.94 1.78
C VAL A 98 2.49 2.43 1.81
N GLU A 99 1.38 1.72 1.96
CA GLU A 99 1.35 0.25 2.07
C GLU A 99 0.36 -0.32 1.05
N VAL A 100 0.70 -1.48 0.50
CA VAL A 100 -0.20 -2.23 -0.39
C VAL A 100 -0.54 -3.58 0.23
N GLN A 101 -1.83 -3.91 0.21
CA GLN A 101 -2.34 -5.20 0.66
C GLN A 101 -3.14 -5.85 -0.47
N VAL A 102 -2.94 -7.16 -0.62
CA VAL A 102 -3.68 -7.97 -1.58
C VAL A 102 -4.94 -8.50 -0.90
N VAL A 103 -6.09 -8.34 -1.56
CA VAL A 103 -7.29 -9.09 -1.22
C VAL A 103 -7.11 -10.50 -1.78
N PRO A 104 -7.07 -11.53 -0.92
CA PRO A 104 -6.68 -12.87 -1.35
C PRO A 104 -7.76 -13.55 -2.18
N ASP A 105 -7.32 -14.27 -3.20
CA ASP A 105 -8.13 -15.29 -3.86
C ASP A 105 -7.98 -16.64 -3.13
N PRO A 106 -8.91 -17.60 -3.33
CA PRO A 106 -8.87 -18.89 -2.63
C PRO A 106 -7.59 -19.72 -2.83
N SER A 107 -6.88 -19.50 -3.94
CA SER A 107 -5.60 -20.15 -4.26
C SER A 107 -4.40 -19.51 -3.58
N ASP A 108 -4.55 -18.32 -3.00
CA ASP A 108 -3.47 -17.59 -2.36
C ASP A 108 -3.23 -18.12 -0.96
N VAL A 109 -1.95 -18.24 -0.62
CA VAL A 109 -1.51 -18.83 0.64
C VAL A 109 -1.13 -17.74 1.63
N LEU A 110 -0.37 -16.75 1.17
CA LEU A 110 0.12 -15.65 1.99
C LEU A 110 0.57 -14.45 1.15
N GLN A 111 0.67 -13.29 1.79
CA GLN A 111 1.40 -12.11 1.34
C GLN A 111 2.67 -11.95 2.19
N LEU A 112 3.81 -11.76 1.55
CA LEU A 112 5.07 -11.45 2.22
C LEU A 112 4.99 -10.06 2.88
N GLY A 113 5.48 -9.95 4.11
CA GLY A 113 5.56 -8.66 4.79
C GLY A 113 6.57 -7.74 4.10
N ASP A 114 6.16 -6.49 3.91
CA ASP A 114 7.08 -5.42 3.54
C ASP A 114 7.65 -4.80 4.82
N ARG A 115 8.98 -4.76 4.92
CA ARG A 115 9.69 -4.22 6.08
C ARG A 115 10.17 -2.79 5.84
N GLU A 116 10.06 -2.29 4.61
CA GLU A 116 10.44 -0.93 4.28
C GLU A 116 9.29 0.03 4.57
N VAL A 117 9.63 1.19 5.11
CA VAL A 117 8.67 2.29 5.26
C VAL A 117 8.73 3.11 3.98
N HIS A 118 7.65 3.06 3.20
CA HIS A 118 7.53 3.87 2.00
C HIS A 118 6.86 5.22 2.27
N SER A 119 7.48 6.28 1.75
CA SER A 119 6.93 7.63 1.72
C SER A 119 7.08 8.23 0.33
N LEU A 120 6.21 9.19 0.00
CA LEU A 120 6.26 9.95 -1.23
C LEU A 120 6.45 11.43 -0.92
N GLY A 121 7.47 12.03 -1.53
CA GLY A 121 7.66 13.46 -1.51
C GLY A 121 6.51 14.22 -2.17
N VAL A 122 6.47 15.53 -1.96
CA VAL A 122 5.47 16.42 -2.56
C VAL A 122 5.55 16.33 -4.08
N LYS A 123 4.44 16.03 -4.75
CA LYS A 123 4.37 15.97 -6.22
C LYS A 123 5.35 14.98 -6.87
N THR A 124 5.76 13.94 -6.14
CA THR A 124 6.64 12.90 -6.65
C THR A 124 5.90 11.60 -6.88
N LYS A 125 6.54 10.72 -7.66
CA LYS A 125 6.11 9.34 -7.84
C LYS A 125 7.05 8.37 -7.13
N GLY A 126 6.56 7.17 -6.84
CA GLY A 126 7.34 6.07 -6.31
C GLY A 126 6.74 4.72 -6.68
N TYR A 127 7.48 3.66 -6.39
CA TYR A 127 7.03 2.29 -6.62
C TYR A 127 6.78 1.60 -5.30
N ILE A 128 5.68 0.88 -5.22
CA ILE A 128 5.28 0.10 -4.05
C ILE A 128 4.99 -1.32 -4.52
N ASN A 129 5.48 -2.31 -3.77
CA ASN A 129 5.39 -3.71 -4.16
C ASN A 129 4.56 -4.53 -3.17
N ALA A 130 3.80 -5.49 -3.66
CA ALA A 130 3.19 -6.56 -2.86
C ALA A 130 3.56 -7.89 -3.47
N THR A 131 4.04 -8.85 -2.67
CA THR A 131 4.33 -10.20 -3.18
C THR A 131 3.48 -11.23 -2.46
N ILE A 132 2.79 -12.07 -3.23
CA ILE A 132 2.01 -13.20 -2.72
C ILE A 132 2.63 -14.52 -3.11
N LEU A 133 2.41 -15.55 -2.29
CA LEU A 133 2.60 -16.95 -2.64
C LEU A 133 1.22 -17.55 -2.98
N THR A 134 1.09 -18.14 -4.15
CA THR A 134 -0.16 -18.71 -4.66
C THR A 134 0.12 -20.02 -5.41
N ALA A 135 -0.94 -20.77 -5.75
CA ALA A 135 -0.80 -21.94 -6.61
C ALA A 135 -0.14 -21.58 -7.96
N LYS A 136 0.69 -22.47 -8.49
CA LYS A 136 1.55 -22.18 -9.66
C LYS A 136 0.81 -21.68 -10.89
N ASP A 137 -0.39 -22.19 -11.15
CA ASP A 137 -1.19 -21.86 -12.34
C ASP A 137 -2.26 -20.77 -12.07
N SER A 138 -2.16 -20.08 -10.94
CA SER A 138 -3.04 -18.95 -10.61
C SER A 138 -2.81 -17.76 -11.56
N HIS A 139 -3.89 -17.09 -11.96
CA HIS A 139 -3.78 -15.80 -12.66
C HIS A 139 -3.28 -14.70 -11.71
N SER A 140 -2.74 -13.63 -12.28
CA SER A 140 -2.26 -12.45 -11.54
C SER A 140 -3.34 -11.40 -11.24
N ILE A 141 -4.59 -11.60 -11.67
CA ILE A 141 -5.66 -10.64 -11.39
C ILE A 141 -6.02 -10.66 -9.90
N ARG A 142 -5.80 -9.56 -9.18
CA ARG A 142 -6.14 -9.40 -7.76
C ARG A 142 -6.71 -8.01 -7.47
N GLU A 143 -7.54 -7.92 -6.44
CA GLU A 143 -7.87 -6.63 -5.84
C GLU A 143 -6.77 -6.20 -4.88
N LEU A 144 -6.24 -4.99 -5.04
CA LEU A 144 -5.23 -4.40 -4.17
C LEU A 144 -5.83 -3.21 -3.41
N ILE A 145 -5.43 -3.10 -2.15
CA ILE A 145 -5.77 -2.00 -1.25
C ILE A 145 -4.48 -1.22 -0.99
N LEU A 146 -4.38 -0.02 -1.54
CA LEU A 146 -3.32 0.92 -1.26
C LEU A 146 -3.76 1.80 -0.09
N THR A 147 -3.08 1.70 1.04
CA THR A 147 -3.30 2.55 2.22
C THR A 147 -2.16 3.56 2.34
N TYR A 148 -2.48 4.79 2.71
CA TYR A 148 -1.49 5.85 2.89
C TYR A 148 -1.96 6.86 3.93
N TYR A 149 -1.02 7.59 4.50
CA TYR A 149 -1.30 8.55 5.56
C TYR A 149 -0.91 9.97 5.13
N VAL A 150 -1.82 10.90 5.37
CA VAL A 150 -1.57 12.33 5.22
C VAL A 150 -1.81 12.99 6.56
N TRP A 151 -0.74 13.49 7.19
CA TRP A 151 -0.80 14.12 8.52
C TRP A 151 -1.53 13.29 9.58
N GLY A 152 -1.31 11.97 9.59
CA GLY A 152 -1.91 11.05 10.57
C GLY A 152 -3.34 10.61 10.25
N VAL A 153 -3.94 11.11 9.17
CA VAL A 153 -5.23 10.60 8.67
C VAL A 153 -4.97 9.52 7.62
N SER A 154 -5.59 8.36 7.79
CA SER A 154 -5.49 7.25 6.84
C SER A 154 -6.47 7.41 5.68
N PHE A 155 -6.00 7.05 4.50
CA PHE A 155 -6.77 6.96 3.27
C PHE A 155 -6.52 5.60 2.63
N SER A 156 -7.51 5.08 1.92
CA SER A 156 -7.36 3.84 1.17
C SER A 156 -7.95 3.95 -0.23
N LEU A 157 -7.27 3.34 -1.19
CA LEU A 157 -7.76 3.12 -2.54
C LEU A 157 -7.81 1.63 -2.79
N ARG A 158 -8.98 1.14 -3.17
CA ARG A 158 -9.18 -0.26 -3.54
C ARG A 158 -9.46 -0.35 -5.02
N ARG A 159 -8.71 -1.19 -5.74
CA ARG A 159 -8.89 -1.45 -7.18
C ARG A 159 -8.44 -2.85 -7.55
N THR A 160 -9.12 -3.43 -8.54
CA THR A 160 -8.67 -4.66 -9.20
C THR A 160 -7.57 -4.34 -10.20
N PHE A 161 -6.48 -5.09 -10.12
CA PHE A 161 -5.33 -4.98 -10.99
C PHE A 161 -4.98 -6.37 -11.55
N GLY A 162 -4.60 -6.42 -12.82
CA GLY A 162 -4.37 -7.66 -13.57
C GLY A 162 -4.87 -7.51 -14.99
N ALA A 163 -4.23 -8.20 -15.92
CA ALA A 163 -4.58 -8.25 -17.33
C ALA A 163 -4.98 -9.68 -17.72
#